data_AF-A0AAW7K3L4-F1
#
_entry.id   AF-A0AAW7K3L4-F1
#
_cell.length_a   1.000
_cell.length_b   1.000
_cell.length_c   1.000
_cell.angle_alpha   90.00
_cell.angle_beta   90.00
_cell.angle_gamma   90.00
#
_symmetry.space_group_name_H-M   'P 1'
#
loop_
_entity.id
_entity.type
_entity.pdbx_description
1 polymer ?
#
loop_
_entity_poly.entity_id
_entity_poly.type
_entity_poly.pdbx_seq_one_letter_code
_entity_poly.pdbx_strand_id
1 'polypeptide(L)'
;IAIGSSAGWNLAAAGAGGVSGDTVNTYEFKTTKAVSDQQVIVDAKNTDYLAKKAISDADATKLPDTTAAKAALDTETAKMPALMKTATDAGEAVNGNVRTVAAKGFDVLKGTVTGGAAGVADGGSPLAAIDKALKAVDTQRSVLGASQNRFEST
;
A
#
# COMPACT_ATOMS: atom_id res chain seq x y z
N ILE A 1 10.63 -33.76 4.40
CA ILE A 1 9.73 -32.59 4.28
C ILE A 1 8.38 -33.00 4.86
N ALA A 2 8.02 -32.48 6.03
CA ALA A 2 6.72 -32.77 6.65
C ALA A 2 5.67 -31.89 5.95
N ILE A 3 4.90 -32.49 5.03
CA ILE A 3 3.97 -31.79 4.14
C ILE A 3 2.65 -31.42 4.85
N GLY A 4 2.69 -31.25 6.17
CA GLY A 4 1.54 -30.99 7.03
C GLY A 4 1.85 -30.11 8.26
N SER A 5 3.08 -29.63 8.43
CA SER A 5 3.35 -28.58 9.41
C SER A 5 3.17 -27.22 8.73
N SER A 6 2.02 -26.59 8.96
CA SER A 6 1.69 -25.23 8.48
C SER A 6 2.47 -24.13 9.22
N ALA A 7 3.50 -24.48 10.01
CA ALA A 7 4.39 -23.51 10.63
C ALA A 7 5.08 -22.66 9.55
N GLY A 8 4.57 -21.44 9.33
CA GLY A 8 5.06 -20.48 8.34
C GLY A 8 4.19 -20.31 7.09
N TRP A 9 3.19 -21.17 6.87
CA TRP A 9 2.20 -21.02 5.79
C TRP A 9 0.84 -20.78 6.45
N ASN A 10 0.37 -19.55 6.46
CA ASN A 10 -0.92 -19.15 7.01
C ASN A 10 -2.07 -19.68 6.13
N LEU A 11 -2.27 -21.00 6.13
CA LEU A 11 -3.52 -21.63 5.74
C LEU A 11 -4.36 -21.71 7.01
N ALA A 12 -5.27 -20.74 7.19
CA ALA A 12 -6.17 -20.67 8.34
C ALA A 12 -6.75 -22.05 8.64
N ALA A 13 -6.56 -22.54 9.87
CA ALA A 13 -7.27 -23.72 10.31
C ALA A 13 -8.76 -23.35 10.33
N ALA A 14 -9.58 -24.00 9.52
CA ALA A 14 -11.01 -23.69 9.45
C ALA A 14 -11.64 -23.88 10.84
N GLY A 15 -12.18 -22.80 11.40
CA GLY A 15 -12.92 -22.83 12.66
C GLY A 15 -14.22 -23.62 12.56
N ALA A 16 -14.84 -23.89 13.72
CA ALA A 16 -16.16 -24.52 13.77
C ALA A 16 -17.19 -23.67 13.01
N GLY A 17 -17.88 -24.28 12.04
CA GLY A 17 -18.85 -23.58 11.18
C GLY A 17 -18.28 -23.02 9.87
N GLY A 18 -17.00 -23.31 9.54
CA GLY A 18 -16.40 -22.93 8.25
C GLY A 18 -16.07 -21.43 8.13
N VAL A 19 -16.14 -20.68 9.23
CA VAL A 19 -15.76 -19.28 9.29
C VAL A 19 -14.47 -19.18 10.09
N SER A 20 -13.41 -18.66 9.47
CA SER A 20 -12.13 -18.40 10.13
C SER A 20 -12.33 -17.33 11.22
N GLY A 21 -12.09 -17.69 12.48
CA GLY A 21 -12.03 -16.73 13.60
C GLY A 21 -10.69 -15.99 13.67
N ASP A 22 -9.70 -16.45 12.90
CA ASP A 22 -8.39 -15.83 12.83
C ASP A 22 -8.45 -14.54 12.01
N THR A 23 -7.71 -13.54 12.46
CA THR A 23 -7.44 -12.31 11.71
C THR A 23 -6.87 -12.68 10.35
N VAL A 24 -7.72 -12.68 9.32
CA VAL A 24 -7.31 -12.83 7.92
C VAL A 24 -6.19 -11.84 7.67
N ASN A 25 -5.09 -12.33 7.08
CA ASN A 25 -3.88 -11.56 6.87
C ASN A 25 -4.22 -10.17 6.31
N THR A 26 -4.11 -9.16 7.17
CA THR A 26 -4.31 -7.77 6.76
C THR A 26 -3.02 -7.42 6.05
N TYR A 27 -2.98 -7.65 4.74
CA TYR A 27 -1.83 -7.37 3.86
C TYR A 27 -1.61 -5.86 3.74
N GLU A 28 -1.32 -5.19 4.84
CA GLU A 28 -0.93 -3.80 4.84
C GLU A 28 0.59 -3.74 4.91
N PHE A 29 1.22 -3.44 3.77
CA PHE A 29 2.60 -2.98 3.78
C PHE A 29 2.60 -1.58 4.39
N LYS A 30 2.71 -1.47 5.72
CA LYS A 30 2.87 -0.17 6.37
C LYS A 30 4.25 0.36 5.96
N THR A 31 4.27 1.34 5.08
CA THR A 31 5.47 2.17 4.86
C THR A 31 5.30 3.48 5.61
N THR A 32 6.22 3.82 6.51
CA THR A 32 6.21 5.10 7.22
C THR A 32 6.47 6.24 6.22
N LYS A 33 5.39 6.91 5.80
CA LYS A 33 5.43 8.09 4.93
C LYS A 33 6.02 9.34 5.60
N ALA A 34 6.21 9.31 6.91
CA ALA A 34 6.59 10.49 7.71
C ALA A 34 7.86 11.19 7.22
N VAL A 35 8.88 10.44 6.78
CA VAL A 35 10.11 11.03 6.22
C VAL A 35 9.83 11.76 4.90
N SER A 36 9.10 11.13 3.97
CA SER A 36 8.77 11.75 2.69
C SER A 36 7.87 12.97 2.86
N ASP A 37 6.90 12.90 3.77
CA ASP A 37 5.97 13.99 4.03
C ASP A 37 6.69 15.16 4.73
N GLN A 38 7.63 14.88 5.65
CA GLN A 38 8.47 15.91 6.27
C GLN A 38 9.42 16.56 5.26
N GLN A 39 9.97 15.81 4.29
CA GLN A 39 10.80 16.39 3.25
C GLN A 39 10.04 17.43 2.41
N VAL A 40 8.77 17.14 2.06
CA VAL A 40 7.90 18.12 1.35
C VAL A 40 7.73 19.41 2.17
N ILE A 41 7.59 19.29 3.49
CA ILE A 41 7.48 20.46 4.39
C ILE A 41 8.80 21.25 4.40
N VAL A 42 9.95 20.57 4.53
CA VAL A 42 11.28 21.19 4.52
C VAL A 42 11.51 21.93 3.21
N ASP A 43 11.18 21.31 2.08
CA ASP A 43 11.33 21.91 0.75
C ASP A 43 10.49 23.19 0.62
N ALA A 44 9.23 23.16 1.06
CA ALA A 44 8.36 24.33 1.07
C ALA A 44 8.90 25.47 1.95
N LYS A 45 9.42 25.15 3.15
CA LYS A 45 10.05 26.14 4.03
C LYS A 45 11.36 26.69 3.44
N ASN A 46 12.11 25.87 2.73
CA ASN A 46 13.33 26.31 2.06
C ASN A 46 13.00 27.25 0.89
N THR A 47 11.96 26.97 0.12
CA THR A 47 11.45 27.89 -0.92
C THR A 47 11.07 29.25 -0.32
N ASP A 48 10.35 29.27 0.80
CA ASP A 48 9.98 30.52 1.48
C ASP A 48 11.21 31.28 2.00
N TYR A 49 12.14 30.59 2.67
CA TYR A 49 13.41 31.17 3.11
C TYR A 49 14.19 31.79 1.95
N LEU A 50 14.33 31.09 0.83
CA LEU A 50 15.06 31.60 -0.34
C LEU A 50 14.37 32.83 -0.94
N ALA A 51 13.04 32.84 -1.01
CA ALA A 51 12.28 33.99 -1.50
C ALA A 51 12.46 35.22 -0.60
N LYS A 52 12.37 35.04 0.73
CA LYS A 52 12.60 36.12 1.71
C LYS A 52 14.04 36.60 1.71
N LYS A 53 15.00 35.68 1.59
CA LYS A 53 16.42 36.01 1.51
C LYS A 53 16.72 36.88 0.28
N ALA A 54 16.17 36.52 -0.89
CA ALA A 54 16.34 37.31 -2.11
C ALA A 54 15.85 38.77 -1.93
N ILE A 55 14.76 38.96 -1.19
CA ILE A 55 14.25 40.30 -0.84
C ILE A 55 15.21 41.00 0.13
N SER A 56 15.65 40.33 1.21
CA SER A 56 16.54 40.96 2.19
C SER A 56 17.94 41.27 1.67
N ASP A 57 18.40 40.52 0.66
CA ASP A 57 19.67 40.79 -0.05
C ASP A 57 19.57 42.11 -0.84
N ALA A 58 18.37 42.50 -1.28
CA ALA A 58 18.09 43.77 -1.97
C ALA A 58 17.68 44.90 -0.99
N ASP A 59 17.05 44.56 0.14
CA ASP A 59 16.59 45.49 1.18
C ASP A 59 16.85 44.93 2.58
N ALA A 60 17.93 45.41 3.21
CA ALA A 60 18.35 44.97 4.53
C ALA A 60 17.30 45.23 5.65
N THR A 61 16.31 46.10 5.44
CA THR A 61 15.22 46.30 6.42
C THR A 61 14.32 45.07 6.56
N LYS A 62 14.37 44.14 5.60
CA LYS A 62 13.60 42.89 5.58
C LYS A 62 14.33 41.71 6.22
N LEU A 63 15.53 41.90 6.74
CA LEU A 63 16.30 40.86 7.41
C LEU A 63 15.53 40.10 8.52
N PRO A 64 14.67 40.75 9.34
CA PRO A 64 13.86 40.05 10.34
C PRO A 64 12.95 38.97 9.75
N ASP A 65 12.37 39.18 8.56
CA ASP A 65 11.54 38.20 7.87
C ASP A 65 12.37 36.97 7.45
N THR A 66 13.57 37.19 6.93
CA THR A 66 14.51 36.13 6.54
C THR A 66 14.95 35.32 7.75
N THR A 67 15.23 35.98 8.88
CA THR A 67 15.56 35.30 10.15
C THR A 67 14.41 34.44 10.64
N ALA A 68 13.17 34.93 10.59
CA ALA A 68 11.98 34.16 10.97
C ALA A 68 11.76 32.94 10.05
N ALA A 69 11.89 33.11 8.73
CA ALA A 69 11.76 32.02 7.76
C ALA A 69 12.86 30.97 7.94
N LYS A 70 14.10 31.39 8.21
CA LYS A 70 15.24 30.50 8.50
C LYS A 70 15.00 29.69 9.78
N ALA A 71 14.50 30.32 10.84
CA ALA A 71 14.17 29.61 12.07
C ALA A 71 13.05 28.57 11.87
N ALA A 72 12.06 28.87 11.03
CA ALA A 72 11.02 27.92 10.65
C ALA A 72 11.58 26.74 9.84
N LEU A 73 12.47 26.99 8.87
CA LEU A 73 13.16 25.94 8.11
C LEU A 73 14.01 25.06 9.03
N ASP A 74 14.78 25.65 9.94
CA ASP A 74 15.65 24.92 10.87
C ASP A 74 14.82 24.04 11.82
N THR A 75 13.68 24.53 12.29
CA THR A 75 12.74 23.78 13.14
C THR A 75 12.23 22.52 12.43
N GLU A 76 11.84 22.62 11.16
CA GLU A 76 11.35 21.48 10.39
C GLU A 76 12.49 20.52 9.99
N THR A 77 13.66 21.05 9.64
CA THR A 77 14.85 20.26 9.30
C THR A 77 15.32 19.43 10.49
N ALA A 78 15.24 19.97 11.71
CA ALA A 78 15.63 19.29 12.95
C ALA A 78 14.76 18.04 13.25
N LYS A 79 13.59 17.89 12.63
CA LYS A 79 12.72 16.70 12.78
C LYS A 79 13.21 15.51 11.94
N MET A 80 13.91 15.76 10.84
CA MET A 80 14.35 14.72 9.89
C MET A 80 15.20 13.60 10.52
N PRO A 81 16.20 13.88 11.39
CA PRO A 81 17.00 12.81 11.99
C PRO A 81 16.19 11.84 12.85
N ALA A 82 15.21 12.34 13.61
CA ALA A 82 14.35 11.50 14.44
C ALA A 82 13.46 10.60 13.58
N LEU A 83 12.85 11.15 12.52
CA LEU A 83 12.04 10.39 11.59
C LEU A 83 12.86 9.34 10.83
N MET A 84 14.07 9.68 10.41
CA MET A 84 15.01 8.74 9.77
C MET A 84 15.43 7.62 10.72
N LYS A 85 15.65 7.93 12.01
CA LYS A 85 15.92 6.92 13.02
C LYS A 85 14.73 5.97 13.18
N THR A 86 13.50 6.50 13.28
CA THR A 86 12.29 5.68 13.34
C THR A 86 12.16 4.77 12.12
N ALA A 87 12.38 5.28 10.92
CA ALA A 87 12.34 4.47 9.69
C ALA A 87 13.45 3.41 9.65
N THR A 88 14.63 3.70 10.19
CA THR A 88 15.74 2.74 10.29
C THR A 88 15.43 1.63 11.29
N ASP A 89 14.92 1.99 12.47
CA ASP A 89 14.53 1.03 13.52
C ASP A 89 13.40 0.11 13.04
N ALA A 90 12.50 0.63 12.18
CA ALA A 90 11.44 -0.15 11.52
C ALA A 90 11.95 -1.02 10.35
N GLY A 91 13.23 -0.95 9.98
CA GLY A 91 13.80 -1.67 8.83
C GLY A 91 13.39 -1.11 7.47
N GLU A 92 12.78 0.07 7.44
CA GLU A 92 12.28 0.73 6.22
C GLU A 92 13.35 1.57 5.54
N ALA A 93 14.44 1.94 6.23
CA ALA A 93 15.55 2.72 5.67
C ALA A 93 16.84 1.89 5.58
N VAL A 94 17.59 2.06 4.48
CA VAL A 94 18.93 1.50 4.31
C VAL A 94 19.87 2.57 3.79
N ASN A 95 21.04 2.68 4.41
CA ASN A 95 22.06 3.67 4.06
C ASN A 95 21.55 5.12 4.03
N GLY A 96 20.64 5.47 4.96
CA GLY A 96 20.06 6.82 5.05
C GLY A 96 18.94 7.11 4.05
N ASN A 97 18.54 6.14 3.24
CA ASN A 97 17.44 6.26 2.29
C ASN A 97 16.26 5.38 2.69
N VAL A 98 15.06 5.96 2.79
CA VAL A 98 13.82 5.19 2.99
C VAL A 98 13.52 4.40 1.72
N ARG A 99 13.37 3.08 1.86
CA ARG A 99 12.99 2.18 0.78
C ARG A 99 11.49 2.22 0.61
N THR A 100 11.03 2.52 -0.60
CA THR A 100 9.65 2.29 -0.99
C THR A 100 9.55 0.96 -1.72
N VAL A 101 8.77 0.02 -1.20
CA VAL A 101 8.39 -1.20 -1.92
C VAL A 101 6.95 -1.04 -2.37
N ALA A 102 6.73 -1.00 -3.68
CA ALA A 102 5.38 -1.05 -4.21
C ALA A 102 4.83 -2.47 -4.02
N ALA A 103 3.82 -2.63 -3.17
CA ALA A 103 3.07 -3.87 -3.08
C ALA A 103 2.33 -4.09 -4.41
N LYS A 104 2.79 -5.04 -5.22
CA LYS A 104 2.13 -5.44 -6.46
C LYS A 104 1.84 -6.92 -6.38
N GLY A 105 0.61 -7.32 -6.67
CA GLY A 105 0.21 -8.72 -6.60
C GLY A 105 -1.25 -8.92 -6.91
N PHE A 106 -1.71 -10.16 -6.77
CA PHE A 106 -3.10 -10.54 -6.94
C PHE A 106 -3.54 -11.30 -5.70
N ASP A 107 -4.50 -10.74 -4.97
CA ASP A 107 -5.20 -11.41 -3.90
C ASP A 107 -6.36 -12.20 -4.53
N VAL A 108 -6.44 -13.50 -4.27
CA VAL A 108 -7.46 -14.36 -4.86
C VAL A 108 -8.88 -13.98 -4.43
N LEU A 109 -9.03 -13.41 -3.23
CA LEU A 109 -10.32 -13.01 -2.68
C LEU A 109 -10.64 -11.55 -3.00
N LYS A 110 -9.65 -10.66 -3.00
CA LYS A 110 -9.83 -9.21 -3.10
C LYS A 110 -9.40 -8.59 -4.43
N GLY A 111 -8.76 -9.37 -5.31
CA GLY A 111 -8.33 -8.94 -6.63
C GLY A 111 -6.96 -8.28 -6.65
N THR A 112 -6.74 -7.44 -7.68
CA THR A 112 -5.46 -6.80 -7.93
C THR A 112 -5.06 -5.90 -6.77
N VAL A 113 -3.86 -6.11 -6.25
CA VAL A 113 -3.19 -5.16 -5.35
C VAL A 113 -2.52 -4.10 -6.22
N THR A 114 -3.23 -3.00 -6.45
CA THR A 114 -2.70 -1.84 -7.16
C THR A 114 -1.89 -1.02 -6.17
N GLY A 115 -0.57 -1.21 -6.17
CA GLY A 115 0.32 -0.70 -5.14
C GLY A 115 0.13 0.75 -4.71
N GLY A 116 0.39 0.96 -3.42
CA GLY A 116 0.40 2.22 -2.69
C GLY A 116 0.94 1.94 -1.28
N ALA A 117 1.18 2.98 -0.48
CA ALA A 117 1.75 2.87 0.88
C ALA A 117 0.94 2.01 1.86
N ALA A 118 -0.25 1.54 1.47
CA ALA A 118 -1.11 0.65 2.24
C ALA A 118 -1.28 -0.75 1.60
N GLY A 119 -0.83 -0.97 0.35
CA GLY A 119 -0.86 -2.28 -0.31
C GLY A 119 -2.23 -2.97 -0.37
N VAL A 120 -3.33 -2.20 -0.42
CA VAL A 120 -4.69 -2.74 -0.34
C VAL A 120 -5.17 -3.21 -1.71
N ALA A 121 -5.78 -4.39 -1.77
CA ALA A 121 -6.44 -4.89 -2.96
C ALA A 121 -7.72 -4.10 -3.29
N ASP A 122 -7.97 -3.86 -4.58
CA ASP A 122 -9.13 -3.10 -5.07
C ASP A 122 -10.42 -3.94 -4.94
N GLY A 123 -10.89 -4.14 -3.70
CA GLY A 123 -12.25 -4.49 -3.26
C GLY A 123 -13.02 -5.62 -3.95
N GLY A 124 -12.45 -6.28 -4.96
CA GLY A 124 -13.12 -7.17 -5.88
C GLY A 124 -13.38 -8.54 -5.27
N SER A 125 -14.07 -9.40 -6.01
CA SER A 125 -14.26 -10.80 -5.63
C SER A 125 -14.02 -11.72 -6.82
N PRO A 126 -12.75 -11.87 -7.27
CA PRO A 126 -12.43 -12.62 -8.48
C PRO A 126 -12.91 -14.07 -8.43
N LEU A 127 -12.74 -14.75 -7.29
CA LEU A 127 -13.23 -16.12 -7.11
C LEU A 127 -14.76 -16.22 -7.24
N ALA A 128 -15.51 -15.24 -6.74
CA ALA A 128 -16.97 -15.22 -6.90
C ALA A 128 -17.37 -15.03 -8.38
N ALA A 129 -16.61 -14.23 -9.13
CA ALA A 129 -16.81 -14.08 -10.57
C ALA A 129 -16.53 -15.37 -11.33
N ILE A 130 -15.45 -16.10 -10.97
CA ILE A 130 -15.12 -17.40 -11.56
C ILE A 130 -16.19 -18.45 -11.25
N ASP A 131 -16.65 -18.55 -9.99
CA ASP A 131 -17.71 -19.48 -9.59
C ASP A 131 -19.00 -19.25 -10.39
N LYS A 132 -19.38 -17.98 -10.58
CA LYS A 132 -20.52 -17.61 -11.44
C LYS A 132 -20.32 -18.03 -12.90
N ALA A 133 -19.13 -17.85 -13.44
CA ALA A 133 -18.81 -18.24 -14.82
C ALA A 133 -18.86 -19.77 -15.01
N LEU A 134 -18.32 -20.54 -14.05
CA LEU A 134 -18.37 -22.01 -14.08
C LEU A 134 -19.81 -22.52 -14.03
N LYS A 135 -20.65 -21.96 -13.15
CA LYS A 135 -22.09 -22.28 -13.09
C LYS A 135 -22.81 -22.00 -14.41
N ALA A 136 -22.46 -20.90 -15.08
CA ALA A 136 -23.03 -20.56 -16.37
C ALA A 136 -22.63 -21.59 -17.45
N VAL A 137 -21.35 -21.99 -17.50
CA VAL A 137 -20.84 -23.02 -18.42
C VAL A 137 -21.53 -24.35 -18.19
N ASP A 138 -21.68 -24.79 -16.94
CA ASP A 138 -22.34 -26.06 -16.62
C ASP A 138 -23.80 -26.08 -17.06
N THR A 139 -24.51 -24.96 -16.88
CA THR A 139 -25.89 -24.81 -17.38
C THR A 139 -25.93 -24.96 -18.90
N GLN A 140 -25.02 -24.30 -19.63
CA GLN A 140 -24.94 -24.40 -21.09
C GLN A 140 -24.65 -25.83 -21.55
N ARG A 141 -23.69 -26.51 -20.91
CA ARG A 141 -23.32 -27.90 -21.24
C ARG A 141 -24.49 -28.86 -20.98
N SER A 142 -25.24 -28.64 -19.90
CA SER A 142 -26.45 -29.42 -19.60
C SER A 142 -27.51 -29.27 -20.70
N VAL A 143 -27.80 -28.03 -21.11
CA VAL A 143 -28.78 -27.75 -22.19
C VAL A 143 -28.31 -28.33 -23.53
N LEU A 144 -27.02 -28.19 -23.87
CA LEU A 144 -26.47 -28.74 -25.11
C LEU A 144 -26.55 -30.27 -25.13
N GLY A 145 -26.20 -30.95 -24.04
CA GLY A 145 -26.35 -32.40 -23.93
C GLY A 145 -27.81 -32.85 -24.08
N ALA A 146 -28.76 -32.14 -23.45
CA ALA A 146 -30.18 -32.40 -23.63
C ALA A 146 -30.63 -32.20 -25.09
N SER A 147 -30.11 -31.18 -25.78
CA SER A 147 -30.42 -30.95 -27.19
C SER A 147 -29.83 -32.01 -28.12
N GLN A 148 -28.60 -32.48 -27.85
CA GLN A 148 -27.97 -33.56 -28.60
C GLN A 148 -28.78 -34.85 -28.47
N ASN A 149 -29.15 -35.24 -27.25
CA ASN A 149 -30.04 -36.39 -27.05
C ASN A 149 -31.36 -36.24 -27.83
N ARG A 150 -31.91 -35.03 -27.93
CA ARG A 150 -33.14 -34.78 -28.71
C ARG A 150 -32.90 -34.91 -30.22
N PHE A 151 -31.76 -34.45 -30.74
CA PHE A 151 -31.42 -34.55 -32.16
C PHE A 151 -31.00 -35.96 -32.57
N GLU A 152 -30.32 -36.71 -31.70
CA GLU A 152 -29.91 -38.10 -31.96
C GLU A 152 -31.08 -39.09 -31.86
N SER A 153 -32.16 -38.71 -31.17
CA SER A 153 -33.34 -39.55 -30.95
C SER A 153 -34.48 -39.28 -31.95
N THR A 154 -34.34 -38.31 -32.85
CA THR A 154 -35.29 -38.01 -33.94
C THR A 154 -34.80 -38.56 -35.25
#